data_AF-A0A2C6MAT7-F1
#
_entry.id   AF-A0A2C6MAT7-F1
#
_cell.length_a   1.000
_cell.length_b   1.000
_cell.length_c   1.000
_cell.angle_alpha   90.00
_cell.angle_beta   90.00
_cell.angle_gamma   90.00
#
_symmetry.space_group_name_H-M   'P 1'
#
loop_
_entity.id
_entity.type
_entity.pdbx_description
1 polymer ?
#
loop_
_entity_poly.entity_id
_entity_poly.type
_entity_poly.pdbx_seq_one_letter_code
_entity_poly.pdbx_strand_id
1 'polypeptide(L)'
;MDETTLAEFEAKYEKIFALADSENPINKADIVNNTRGRVKRSKARNLIDRLKVHEHEVLLFMRDPAIPFDNDQAERDIRMVKLHRKVSGGFRSDDGSDAFCRIRSYISSAAKQGVDMFSAIYGAQTGLPVFMR
;
A
#
# COMPACT_ATOMS: atom_id res chain seq x y z
N MET A 1 4.48 -19.03 -10.72
CA MET A 1 5.39 -18.81 -11.85
C MET A 1 6.59 -19.72 -11.68
N ASP A 2 7.17 -20.28 -12.73
CA ASP A 2 8.39 -21.07 -12.59
C ASP A 2 9.59 -20.17 -12.23
N GLU A 3 10.61 -20.78 -11.62
CA GLU A 3 11.78 -20.07 -11.09
C GLU A 3 12.61 -19.40 -12.18
N THR A 4 12.64 -19.98 -13.39
CA THR A 4 13.34 -19.41 -14.55
C THR A 4 12.68 -18.12 -15.03
N THR A 5 11.35 -18.12 -15.16
CA THR A 5 10.58 -16.94 -15.56
C THR A 5 10.70 -15.82 -14.51
N LEU A 6 10.71 -16.17 -13.22
CA LEU A 6 10.93 -15.19 -12.15
C LEU A 6 12.30 -14.51 -12.26
N ALA A 7 13.37 -15.29 -12.43
CA ALA A 7 14.71 -14.75 -12.60
C ALA A 7 14.84 -13.86 -13.84
N GLU A 8 14.14 -14.19 -14.94
CA GLU A 8 14.09 -13.32 -16.12
C GLU A 8 13.43 -11.97 -15.85
N PHE A 9 12.34 -11.95 -15.08
CA PHE A 9 11.68 -10.70 -14.71
C PHE A 9 12.53 -9.85 -13.76
N GLU A 10 13.19 -10.47 -12.79
CA GLU A 10 14.13 -9.77 -11.89
C GLU A 10 15.30 -9.17 -12.66
N ALA A 11 15.88 -9.92 -13.60
CA ALA A 11 16.93 -9.41 -14.48
C ALA A 11 16.45 -8.25 -15.37
N LYS A 12 15.18 -8.25 -15.81
CA LYS A 12 14.58 -7.11 -16.53
C LYS A 12 14.37 -5.92 -15.60
N TYR A 13 13.92 -6.15 -14.37
CA TYR A 13 13.73 -5.12 -13.35
C TYR A 13 15.05 -4.38 -13.08
N GLU A 14 16.13 -5.12 -12.82
CA GLU A 14 17.47 -4.57 -12.60
C GLU A 14 17.99 -3.74 -13.79
N LYS A 15 17.76 -4.20 -15.03
CA LYS A 15 18.12 -3.44 -16.24
C LYS A 15 17.39 -2.09 -16.31
N ILE A 16 16.11 -2.06 -15.92
CA ILE A 16 15.34 -0.81 -15.86
C ILE A 16 15.93 0.13 -14.81
N PHE A 17 16.36 -0.37 -13.64
CA PHE A 17 17.00 0.47 -12.62
C PHE A 17 18.36 1.00 -13.04
N ALA A 18 19.17 0.21 -13.72
CA ALA A 18 20.44 0.66 -14.27
C ALA A 18 20.25 1.80 -15.27
N LEU A 19 19.25 1.69 -16.16
CA LEU A 19 18.88 2.77 -17.07
C LEU A 19 18.37 3.99 -16.30
N ALA A 20 17.45 3.79 -15.37
CA ALA A 20 16.85 4.87 -14.58
C ALA A 20 17.89 5.66 -13.76
N ASP A 21 18.91 4.98 -13.20
CA ASP A 21 20.02 5.62 -12.51
C ASP A 21 20.87 6.50 -13.45
N SER A 22 21.11 6.02 -14.68
CA SER A 22 21.90 6.73 -15.68
C SER A 22 21.19 7.99 -16.18
N GLU A 23 19.86 7.93 -16.36
CA GLU A 23 19.04 9.06 -16.79
C GLU A 23 18.77 10.07 -15.66
N ASN A 24 18.81 9.62 -14.41
CA ASN A 24 18.52 10.44 -13.23
C ASN A 24 19.70 10.50 -12.26
N PRO A 25 20.90 10.93 -12.68
CA PRO A 25 22.10 10.88 -11.87
C PRO A 25 21.95 11.72 -10.59
N ILE A 26 22.53 11.24 -9.49
CA ILE A 26 22.68 12.06 -8.29
C ILE A 26 23.80 13.06 -8.54
N ASN A 27 23.48 14.34 -8.54
CA ASN A 27 24.49 15.37 -8.63
C ASN A 27 25.31 15.40 -7.33
N LYS A 28 26.51 14.82 -7.37
CA LYS A 28 27.42 14.74 -6.22
C LYS A 28 27.87 16.13 -5.75
N ALA A 29 27.89 17.13 -6.63
CA ALA A 29 28.21 18.51 -6.24
C ALA A 29 27.19 19.09 -5.24
N ASP A 30 25.91 18.72 -5.40
CA ASP A 30 24.86 19.18 -4.48
C ASP A 30 25.03 18.57 -3.08
N ILE A 31 25.58 17.34 -2.98
CA ILE A 31 25.85 16.65 -1.70
C ILE A 31 27.01 17.30 -0.95
N VAL A 32 28.00 17.83 -1.68
CA VAL A 32 29.24 18.39 -1.13
C VAL A 32 29.08 19.85 -0.71
N ASN A 33 28.10 20.56 -1.26
CA ASN A 33 27.79 21.93 -0.83
C ASN A 33 27.33 21.92 0.62
N ASN A 34 28.11 22.58 1.49
CA ASN A 34 27.97 22.67 2.95
C ASN A 34 26.74 23.50 3.40
N THR A 35 25.58 23.29 2.76
CA THR A 35 24.31 23.85 3.17
C THR A 35 23.66 22.93 4.19
N ARG A 36 23.12 23.52 5.26
CA ARG A 36 22.55 22.78 6.39
C ARG A 36 21.26 22.07 5.95
N GLY A 37 21.32 20.77 5.65
CA GLY A 37 20.15 19.92 5.36
C GLY A 37 20.36 18.91 4.23
N ARG A 38 19.45 17.94 4.09
CA ARG A 38 19.48 16.95 3.01
C ARG A 38 19.17 17.63 1.67
N VAL A 39 20.02 17.39 0.67
CA VAL A 39 19.81 17.83 -0.71
C VAL A 39 18.46 17.34 -1.23
N LYS A 40 17.66 18.26 -1.77
CA LYS A 40 16.38 17.94 -2.40
C LYS A 40 16.62 17.14 -3.68
N ARG A 41 16.12 15.90 -3.70
CA ARG A 41 16.14 15.03 -4.89
C ARG A 41 14.94 15.30 -5.81
N SER A 42 15.07 14.98 -7.09
CA SER A 42 13.96 15.04 -8.06
C SER A 42 12.86 14.02 -7.71
N LYS A 43 11.63 14.23 -8.21
CA LYS A 43 10.54 13.26 -8.02
C LYS A 43 10.89 11.87 -8.58
N ALA A 44 11.51 11.84 -9.76
CA ALA A 44 11.96 10.60 -10.40
C ALA A 44 13.01 9.87 -9.54
N ARG A 45 14.02 10.58 -9.03
CA ARG A 45 15.04 9.97 -8.16
C ARG A 45 14.43 9.45 -6.85
N ASN A 46 13.51 10.19 -6.23
CA ASN A 46 12.79 9.70 -5.04
C ASN A 46 11.99 8.42 -5.30
N LEU A 47 11.35 8.31 -6.48
CA LEU A 47 10.61 7.11 -6.87
C LEU A 47 11.57 5.93 -7.06
N ILE A 48 12.65 6.13 -7.83
CA ILE A 48 13.69 5.11 -8.07
C ILE A 48 14.23 4.56 -6.75
N ASP A 49 14.65 5.46 -5.86
CA ASP A 49 15.23 5.07 -4.56
C ASP A 49 14.22 4.29 -3.72
N ARG A 50 12.94 4.68 -3.76
CA ARG A 50 11.88 4.00 -3.01
C ARG A 50 11.58 2.61 -3.56
N LEU A 51 11.56 2.46 -4.88
CA LEU A 51 11.33 1.15 -5.51
C LEU A 51 12.48 0.18 -5.22
N LYS A 52 13.74 0.66 -5.22
CA LYS A 52 14.90 -0.16 -4.83
C LYS A 52 14.85 -0.62 -3.38
N VAL A 53 14.47 0.28 -2.46
CA VAL A 53 14.36 -0.06 -1.04
C VAL A 53 13.27 -1.10 -0.79
N HIS A 54 12.19 -1.08 -1.57
CA HIS A 54 11.03 -1.97 -1.42
C HIS A 54 10.88 -2.96 -2.58
N GLU A 55 11.98 -3.34 -3.22
CA GLU A 55 11.96 -4.19 -4.42
C GLU A 55 11.27 -5.52 -4.14
N HIS A 56 11.59 -6.14 -3.00
CA HIS A 56 11.00 -7.39 -2.57
C HIS A 56 9.48 -7.28 -2.46
N GLU A 57 8.96 -6.22 -1.83
CA GLU A 57 7.53 -6.00 -1.68
C GLU A 57 6.86 -5.67 -3.02
N VAL A 58 7.53 -4.90 -3.88
CA VAL A 58 7.02 -4.54 -5.22
C VAL A 58 6.88 -5.76 -6.12
N LEU A 59 7.81 -6.72 -6.04
CA LEU A 59 7.82 -7.93 -6.86
C LEU A 59 7.11 -9.12 -6.19
N LEU A 60 6.56 -8.95 -4.98
CA LEU A 60 6.02 -10.05 -4.18
C LEU A 60 4.87 -10.80 -4.89
N PHE A 61 4.04 -10.09 -5.67
CA PHE A 61 2.96 -10.69 -6.47
C PHE A 61 3.46 -11.72 -7.51
N MET A 62 4.73 -11.63 -7.92
CA MET A 62 5.33 -12.60 -8.84
C MET A 62 5.68 -13.93 -8.13
N ARG A 63 5.91 -13.87 -6.81
CA ARG A 63 6.32 -14.99 -5.97
C ARG A 63 5.13 -15.64 -5.26
N ASP A 64 4.17 -14.83 -4.82
CA ASP A 64 2.96 -15.27 -4.12
C ASP A 64 1.70 -14.99 -4.97
N PRO A 65 1.09 -16.02 -5.56
CA PRO A 65 -0.15 -15.88 -6.32
C PRO A 65 -1.35 -15.37 -5.52
N ALA A 66 -1.31 -15.42 -4.19
CA ALA A 66 -2.37 -14.85 -3.35
C ALA A 66 -2.34 -13.32 -3.31
N ILE A 67 -1.23 -12.72 -3.74
CA ILE A 67 -1.04 -11.27 -3.72
C ILE A 67 -1.33 -10.73 -5.13
N PRO A 68 -2.36 -9.88 -5.31
CA PRO A 68 -2.64 -9.27 -6.59
C PRO A 68 -1.52 -8.29 -6.98
N PHE A 69 -1.36 -8.08 -8.29
CA PHE A 69 -0.44 -7.07 -8.82
C PHE A 69 -0.87 -5.64 -8.49
N ASP A 70 -2.19 -5.42 -8.40
CA ASP A 70 -2.75 -4.10 -8.11
C ASP A 70 -2.90 -3.84 -6.60
N ASN A 71 -3.07 -2.56 -6.28
CA ASN A 71 -3.33 -2.09 -4.92
C ASN A 71 -4.80 -1.68 -4.72
N ASP A 72 -5.70 -2.12 -5.61
CA ASP A 72 -7.09 -1.66 -5.65
C ASP A 72 -7.80 -1.93 -4.32
N GLN A 73 -7.50 -3.07 -3.69
CA GLN A 73 -8.13 -3.46 -2.45
C GLN A 73 -7.78 -2.50 -1.30
N ALA A 74 -6.49 -2.15 -1.13
CA ALA A 74 -6.09 -1.22 -0.08
C ALA A 74 -6.63 0.18 -0.35
N GLU A 75 -6.67 0.61 -1.62
CA GLU A 75 -7.26 1.89 -2.00
C GLU A 75 -8.76 1.94 -1.68
N ARG A 76 -9.52 0.89 -2.02
CA ARG A 76 -10.95 0.77 -1.69
C ARG A 76 -11.20 0.80 -0.19
N ASP A 77 -10.36 0.11 0.59
CA ASP A 77 -10.45 0.08 2.05
C ASP A 77 -10.22 1.49 2.65
N ILE A 78 -9.22 2.24 2.17
CA ILE A 78 -8.90 3.60 2.65
C ILE A 78 -9.87 4.66 2.12
N ARG A 79 -10.46 4.45 0.93
CA ARG A 79 -11.33 5.41 0.25
C ARG A 79 -12.47 5.89 1.13
N MET A 80 -13.01 5.01 1.98
CA MET A 80 -14.13 5.36 2.85
C MET A 80 -13.76 6.35 3.96
N VAL A 81 -12.51 6.33 4.44
CA VAL A 81 -12.00 7.36 5.35
C VAL A 81 -11.97 8.71 4.64
N LYS A 82 -11.49 8.73 3.39
CA LYS A 82 -11.44 9.97 2.60
C LYS A 82 -12.83 10.49 2.25
N LEU A 83 -13.77 9.59 1.92
CA LEU A 83 -15.16 9.93 1.64
C LEU A 83 -15.85 10.50 2.88
N HIS A 84 -15.65 9.88 4.05
CA HIS A 84 -16.18 10.41 5.31
C HIS A 84 -15.65 11.82 5.59
N ARG A 85 -14.35 12.06 5.38
CA ARG A 85 -13.78 13.41 5.50
C ARG A 85 -14.38 14.41 4.51
N LYS A 86 -14.65 13.98 3.27
CA LYS A 86 -15.23 14.82 2.23
C LYS A 86 -16.68 15.21 2.55
N VAL A 87 -17.50 14.25 3.01
CA VAL A 87 -18.94 14.44 3.21
C VAL A 87 -19.25 15.00 4.60
N SER A 88 -18.66 14.46 5.65
CA SER A 88 -18.96 14.79 7.04
C SER A 88 -18.01 15.83 7.65
N GLY A 89 -16.98 16.27 6.91
CA GLY A 89 -15.95 17.18 7.41
C GLY A 89 -14.87 16.51 8.28
N GLY A 90 -14.89 15.19 8.43
CA GLY A 90 -13.93 14.43 9.24
C GLY A 90 -14.52 13.92 10.55
N PHE A 91 -13.66 13.44 11.43
CA PHE A 91 -14.05 13.00 12.78
C PHE A 91 -13.90 14.14 13.78
N ARG A 92 -14.76 14.17 14.80
CA ARG A 92 -14.74 15.17 15.88
C ARG A 92 -14.04 14.69 17.15
N SER A 93 -13.72 13.40 17.22
CA SER A 93 -12.98 12.75 18.29
C SER A 93 -12.25 11.52 17.77
N ASP A 94 -11.20 11.11 18.47
CA ASP A 94 -10.46 9.89 18.17
C ASP A 94 -11.36 8.66 18.33
N ASP A 95 -12.20 8.62 19.37
CA ASP A 95 -13.19 7.55 19.59
C ASP A 95 -14.11 7.33 18.37
N GLY A 96 -14.58 8.42 17.74
CA GLY A 96 -15.41 8.34 16.55
C GLY A 96 -14.64 7.79 15.34
N SER A 97 -13.36 8.13 15.22
CA SER A 97 -12.50 7.60 14.18
C SER A 97 -12.18 6.11 14.39
N ASP A 98 -11.95 5.70 15.64
CA ASP A 98 -11.69 4.32 16.02
C ASP A 98 -12.92 3.44 15.79
N ALA A 99 -14.10 3.91 16.20
CA ALA A 99 -15.36 3.21 15.94
C ALA A 99 -15.60 3.01 14.44
N PHE A 100 -15.37 4.05 13.63
CA PHE A 100 -15.46 3.96 12.18
C PHE A 100 -14.48 2.92 11.61
N CYS A 101 -13.21 2.98 12.00
CA CYS A 101 -12.18 2.04 11.57
C CYS A 101 -12.55 0.60 11.97
N ARG A 102 -12.98 0.36 13.22
CA ARG A 102 -13.38 -0.97 13.70
C ARG A 102 -14.53 -1.56 12.86
N ILE A 103 -15.59 -0.79 12.61
CA ILE A 103 -16.74 -1.23 11.81
C ILE A 103 -16.30 -1.56 10.38
N ARG A 104 -15.53 -0.66 9.75
CA ARG A 104 -15.06 -0.84 8.37
C ARG A 104 -14.11 -2.03 8.25
N SER A 105 -13.19 -2.21 9.19
CA SER A 105 -12.28 -3.35 9.23
C SER A 105 -13.03 -4.66 9.40
N TYR A 106 -14.03 -4.72 10.28
CA TYR A 106 -14.88 -5.91 10.45
C TYR A 106 -15.60 -6.30 9.15
N ILE A 107 -16.24 -5.33 8.49
CA ILE A 107 -16.94 -5.56 7.23
C ILE A 107 -15.97 -5.98 6.10
N SER A 108 -14.81 -5.31 5.99
CA SER A 108 -13.79 -5.65 4.99
C SER A 108 -13.26 -7.06 5.21
N SER A 109 -13.00 -7.46 6.46
CA SER A 109 -12.59 -8.83 6.80
C SER A 109 -13.66 -9.88 6.46
N ALA A 110 -14.94 -9.59 6.71
CA ALA A 110 -16.04 -10.49 6.34
C ALA A 110 -16.10 -10.72 4.82
N ALA A 111 -16.05 -9.63 4.04
CA ALA A 111 -16.02 -9.72 2.59
C ALA A 111 -14.80 -10.51 2.08
N LYS A 112 -13.62 -10.30 2.68
CA LYS A 112 -12.38 -11.02 2.34
C LYS A 112 -12.46 -12.53 2.59
N GLN A 113 -13.27 -12.96 3.55
CA GLN A 113 -13.51 -14.38 3.84
C GLN A 113 -14.75 -14.94 3.13
N GLY A 114 -15.31 -14.22 2.16
CA GLY A 114 -16.48 -14.65 1.40
C GLY A 114 -17.78 -14.65 2.21
N VAL A 115 -17.82 -13.95 3.34
CA VAL A 115 -19.01 -13.84 4.18
C VAL A 115 -19.88 -12.69 3.70
N ASP A 116 -21.17 -12.96 3.53
CA ASP A 116 -22.15 -11.93 3.19
C ASP A 116 -22.17 -10.80 4.24
N MET A 117 -22.19 -9.56 3.76
CA MET A 117 -22.07 -8.37 4.59
C MET A 117 -23.26 -8.23 5.56
N PHE A 118 -24.48 -8.49 5.09
CA PHE A 118 -25.67 -8.37 5.93
C PHE A 118 -25.64 -9.41 7.05
N SER A 119 -25.28 -10.64 6.70
CA SER A 119 -25.12 -11.74 7.66
C SER A 119 -24.06 -11.41 8.72
N ALA A 120 -22.92 -10.86 8.31
CA ALA A 120 -21.86 -10.45 9.24
C ALA A 120 -22.30 -9.33 10.20
N ILE A 121 -23.02 -8.34 9.70
CA ILE A 121 -23.57 -7.24 10.51
C ILE A 121 -24.63 -7.77 11.48
N TYR A 122 -25.55 -8.60 11.00
CA TYR A 122 -26.61 -9.20 11.81
C TYR A 122 -26.02 -10.07 12.94
N GLY A 123 -25.02 -10.90 12.63
CA GLY A 123 -24.31 -11.69 13.64
C GLY A 123 -23.66 -10.81 14.72
N ALA A 124 -22.94 -9.75 14.31
CA ALA A 124 -22.34 -8.83 15.26
C ALA A 124 -23.37 -8.16 16.19
N GLN A 125 -24.53 -7.79 15.65
CA GLN A 125 -25.59 -7.13 16.42
C GLN A 125 -26.36 -8.09 17.34
N THR A 126 -26.43 -9.37 17.00
CA THR A 126 -27.09 -10.41 17.80
C THR A 126 -26.17 -11.11 18.81
N GLY A 127 -24.90 -10.67 18.90
CA GLY A 127 -23.92 -11.23 19.83
C GLY A 127 -23.19 -12.48 19.30
N LEU A 128 -23.32 -12.79 18.02
CA LEU A 128 -22.63 -13.87 17.31
C LEU A 128 -21.75 -13.32 16.18
N PRO A 129 -20.74 -12.49 16.48
CA PRO A 129 -19.85 -11.93 15.47
C PRO A 129 -18.99 -13.01 14.80
N VAL A 130 -18.67 -12.81 13.52
CA VAL A 130 -17.97 -13.84 12.71
C VAL A 130 -16.51 -14.02 13.15
N PHE A 131 -15.83 -12.95 13.57
CA PHE A 131 -14.38 -12.96 13.87
C PHE A 131 -13.99 -12.39 15.24
N MET A 132 -14.92 -11.79 15.99
CA MET A 132 -14.63 -11.31 17.33
C MET A 132 -14.94 -12.44 18.32
N ARG A 133 -13.89 -13.06 18.86
CA ARG A 133 -13.99 -13.83 20.10
C ARG A 133 -13.61 -12.94 21.28
#